data_AF-D9SWA7-F1
#
_entry.id   AF-D9SWA7-F1
#
_cell.length_a   1.000
_cell.length_b   1.000
_cell.length_c   1.000
_cell.angle_alpha   90.00
_cell.angle_beta   90.00
_cell.angle_gamma   90.00
#
_symmetry.space_group_name_H-M   'P 1'
#
loop_
_entity.id
_entity.type
_entity.pdbx_description
1 polymer ?
#
loop_
_entity_poly.entity_id
_entity_poly.type
_entity_poly.pdbx_seq_one_letter_code
_entity_poly.pdbx_strand_id
1 'polypeptide(L)'
;MLKGIPQILSPELLKVLCEMGHSDRIVLSDGNFPAETMGKNSIVIRCDGHNIPDLLDAILTVFPLDTYIDKPVNLMEVVPGDHVETPIWDTYKEIVKKHDSRGAEAVGNIERFAFYEEAKTAYAIIATGEKALYGNIMLQKGVVV
;
A
#
# COMPACT_ATOMS: atom_id res chain seq x y z
N MET A 1 -19.35 -10.61 -7.20
CA MET A 1 -19.25 -9.13 -7.31
C MET A 1 -20.32 -8.51 -6.44
N LEU A 2 -19.99 -7.46 -5.68
CA LEU A 2 -20.92 -6.75 -4.79
C LEU A 2 -21.22 -5.36 -5.34
N LYS A 3 -22.38 -4.78 -5.00
CA LYS A 3 -22.71 -3.40 -5.37
C LYS A 3 -21.86 -2.44 -4.55
N GLY A 4 -21.20 -1.47 -5.19
CA GLY A 4 -20.40 -0.43 -4.50
C GLY A 4 -19.01 -0.88 -4.05
N ILE A 5 -18.60 -2.13 -4.33
CA ILE A 5 -17.25 -2.63 -4.00
C ILE A 5 -16.48 -2.85 -5.30
N PRO A 6 -15.24 -2.35 -5.44
CA PRO A 6 -14.43 -2.59 -6.62
C PRO A 6 -14.23 -4.08 -6.89
N GLN A 7 -14.40 -4.48 -8.15
CA GLN A 7 -14.45 -5.89 -8.54
C GLN A 7 -13.11 -6.62 -8.42
N ILE A 8 -12.01 -5.86 -8.37
CA ILE A 8 -10.65 -6.39 -8.22
C ILE A 8 -10.29 -6.74 -6.78
N LEU A 9 -11.11 -6.31 -5.80
CA LEU A 9 -10.93 -6.72 -4.41
C LEU A 9 -11.43 -8.15 -4.24
N SER A 10 -10.49 -9.09 -4.09
CA SER A 10 -10.82 -10.49 -3.83
C SER A 10 -11.59 -10.63 -2.50
N PRO A 11 -12.37 -11.72 -2.31
CA PRO A 11 -13.08 -11.94 -1.05
C PRO A 11 -12.15 -11.95 0.17
N GLU A 12 -10.94 -12.50 0.03
CA GLU A 12 -9.93 -12.54 1.08
C GLU A 12 -9.37 -11.14 1.38
N LEU A 13 -9.04 -10.35 0.36
CA LEU A 13 -8.59 -8.98 0.54
C LEU A 13 -9.66 -8.13 1.22
N LEU A 14 -10.92 -8.27 0.82
CA LEU A 14 -12.03 -7.55 1.46
C LEU A 14 -12.18 -7.93 2.94
N LYS A 15 -12.04 -9.21 3.29
CA LYS A 15 -12.03 -9.68 4.68
C LYS A 15 -10.89 -9.01 5.47
N VAL A 16 -9.67 -9.02 4.94
CA VAL A 16 -8.51 -8.38 5.57
C VAL A 16 -8.75 -6.89 5.81
N LEU A 17 -9.22 -6.16 4.81
CA LEU A 17 -9.52 -4.73 4.96
C LEU A 17 -10.58 -4.46 6.04
N CYS A 18 -11.57 -5.35 6.19
CA CYS A 18 -12.59 -5.26 7.25
C CYS A 18 -12.04 -5.59 8.65
N GLU A 19 -11.14 -6.58 8.77
CA GLU A 19 -10.59 -7.02 10.06
C GLU A 19 -9.54 -6.06 10.63
N MET A 20 -8.82 -5.34 9.76
CA MET A 20 -7.85 -4.34 10.18
C MET A 20 -8.49 -3.28 11.08
N GLY A 21 -7.85 -3.00 12.23
CA GLY A 21 -8.18 -1.91 13.13
C GLY A 21 -7.49 -0.60 12.75
N HIS A 22 -7.73 0.44 13.53
CA HIS A 22 -6.96 1.68 13.42
C HIS A 22 -5.48 1.42 13.72
N SER A 23 -4.59 2.04 12.93
CA SER A 23 -3.13 1.91 12.94
C SER A 23 -2.58 0.60 12.35
N ASP A 24 -3.42 -0.36 11.96
CA ASP A 24 -2.94 -1.51 11.19
C ASP A 24 -2.40 -1.06 9.83
N ARG A 25 -1.33 -1.72 9.40
CA ARG A 25 -0.64 -1.43 8.15
C ARG A 25 -0.84 -2.54 7.14
N ILE A 26 -0.99 -2.16 5.87
CA ILE A 26 -1.03 -3.05 4.71
C ILE A 26 0.00 -2.58 3.68
N VAL A 27 0.76 -3.52 3.12
CA VAL A 27 1.74 -3.24 2.07
C VAL A 27 1.20 -3.72 0.73
N LEU A 28 1.19 -2.86 -0.28
CA LEU A 28 1.08 -3.29 -1.67
C LEU A 28 2.50 -3.35 -2.22
N SER A 29 2.94 -4.55 -2.56
CA SER A 29 4.33 -4.82 -2.90
C SER A 29 4.52 -5.01 -4.40
N ASP A 30 5.61 -4.46 -4.93
CA ASP A 30 5.99 -4.62 -6.32
C ASP A 30 6.52 -6.05 -6.59
N GLY A 31 6.67 -6.41 -7.85
CA GLY A 31 7.08 -7.76 -8.26
C GLY A 31 8.48 -8.17 -7.83
N ASN A 32 9.32 -7.24 -7.34
CA ASN A 32 10.67 -7.53 -6.83
C ASN A 32 10.71 -7.59 -5.30
N PHE A 33 9.65 -7.17 -4.62
CA PHE A 33 9.60 -7.20 -3.17
C PHE A 33 9.52 -8.64 -2.65
N PRO A 34 10.29 -9.00 -1.61
CA PRO A 34 10.31 -10.35 -1.05
C PRO A 34 9.07 -10.61 -0.16
N ALA A 35 7.87 -10.55 -0.75
CA ALA A 35 6.59 -10.57 -0.05
C ALA A 35 6.42 -11.77 0.89
N GLU A 36 6.78 -12.98 0.43
CA GLU A 36 6.67 -14.20 1.24
C GLU A 36 7.66 -14.23 2.43
N THR A 37 8.83 -13.61 2.28
CA THR A 37 9.82 -13.58 3.37
C THR A 37 9.51 -12.48 4.38
N MET A 38 9.13 -11.29 3.91
CA MET A 38 8.72 -10.19 4.79
C MET A 38 7.40 -10.49 5.47
N GLY A 39 6.46 -11.11 4.76
CA GLY A 39 5.12 -11.45 5.24
C GLY A 39 5.03 -12.79 5.96
N LYS A 40 6.15 -13.40 6.38
CA LYS A 40 6.17 -14.72 7.04
C LYS A 40 5.22 -14.82 8.25
N ASN A 41 5.00 -13.70 8.95
CA ASN A 41 4.11 -13.59 10.11
C ASN A 41 2.88 -12.71 9.83
N SER A 42 2.61 -12.40 8.56
CA SER A 42 1.51 -11.56 8.10
C SER A 42 0.58 -12.37 7.19
N ILE A 43 -0.57 -11.80 6.83
CA ILE A 43 -1.40 -12.38 5.77
C ILE A 43 -0.81 -11.97 4.42
N VAL A 44 -0.32 -12.93 3.63
CA VAL A 44 0.17 -12.67 2.26
C VAL A 44 -0.93 -13.02 1.26
N ILE A 45 -1.38 -12.03 0.49
CA ILE A 45 -2.40 -12.21 -0.54
C ILE A 45 -1.77 -12.01 -1.92
N ARG A 46 -1.96 -13.00 -2.80
CA ARG A 46 -1.49 -12.96 -4.19
C ARG A 46 -2.46 -12.18 -5.08
N CYS A 47 -1.94 -11.15 -5.74
CA CYS A 47 -2.61 -10.32 -6.73
C CYS A 47 -1.72 -10.15 -7.98
N ASP A 48 -1.06 -11.23 -8.40
CA ASP A 48 -0.06 -11.28 -9.49
C ASP A 48 -0.51 -10.63 -10.82
N GLY A 49 -1.81 -10.67 -11.11
CA GLY A 49 -2.39 -10.11 -12.34
C GLY A 49 -2.69 -8.61 -12.28
N HIS A 50 -2.42 -7.95 -11.15
CA HIS A 50 -2.76 -6.55 -10.92
C HIS A 50 -1.53 -5.68 -10.76
N ASN A 51 -1.65 -4.43 -11.19
CA ASN A 51 -0.69 -3.37 -10.88
C ASN A 51 -1.07 -2.72 -9.53
N ILE A 52 -0.14 -1.97 -8.94
CA ILE A 52 -0.42 -1.29 -7.66
C ILE A 52 -1.39 -0.12 -7.84
N PRO A 53 -1.31 0.74 -8.88
CA PRO A 53 -2.24 1.86 -9.05
C PRO A 53 -3.72 1.46 -9.00
N ASP A 54 -4.11 0.40 -9.70
CA ASP A 54 -5.51 -0.06 -9.75
C ASP A 54 -5.95 -0.58 -8.36
N LEU A 55 -5.09 -1.36 -7.69
CA LEU A 55 -5.37 -1.86 -6.35
C LEU A 55 -5.40 -0.75 -5.30
N LEU A 56 -4.51 0.23 -5.38
CA LEU A 56 -4.47 1.38 -4.49
C LEU A 56 -5.77 2.18 -4.59
N ASP A 57 -6.19 2.52 -5.81
CA ASP A 57 -7.43 3.27 -6.04
C ASP A 57 -8.65 2.48 -5.52
N ALA A 58 -8.68 1.16 -5.76
CA ALA A 58 -9.73 0.29 -5.25
C ALA A 58 -9.74 0.18 -3.72
N ILE A 59 -8.60 -0.04 -3.08
CA ILE A 59 -8.49 -0.18 -1.62
C ILE A 59 -8.94 1.12 -0.95
N LEU A 60 -8.51 2.29 -1.44
CA LEU A 60 -8.86 3.58 -0.85
C LEU A 60 -10.36 3.91 -0.91
N THR A 61 -11.14 3.26 -1.78
CA THR A 61 -12.62 3.40 -1.75
C THR A 61 -13.28 2.86 -0.47
N VAL A 62 -12.61 1.96 0.25
CA VAL A 62 -13.14 1.26 1.44
C VAL A 62 -12.19 1.33 2.64
N PHE A 63 -11.04 1.97 2.50
CA PHE A 63 -9.96 2.01 3.50
C PHE A 63 -9.66 3.46 3.88
N PRO A 64 -10.09 3.93 5.07
CA PRO A 64 -9.74 5.27 5.52
C PRO A 64 -8.23 5.33 5.83
N LEU A 65 -7.55 6.35 5.34
CA LEU A 65 -6.17 6.63 5.73
C LEU A 65 -6.12 7.30 7.11
N ASP A 66 -5.06 7.02 7.85
CA ASP A 66 -4.91 7.55 9.20
C ASP A 66 -4.74 9.08 9.24
N THR A 67 -5.63 9.74 9.97
CA THR A 67 -5.65 11.20 10.16
C THR A 67 -4.93 11.64 11.43
N TYR A 68 -4.50 10.71 12.29
CA TYR A 68 -3.73 11.00 13.50
C TYR A 68 -2.23 11.13 13.24
N ILE A 69 -1.80 10.83 12.02
CA ILE A 69 -0.42 11.00 11.55
C ILE A 69 -0.41 11.78 10.24
N ASP A 70 0.66 12.55 10.01
CA ASP A 70 0.77 13.39 8.82
C ASP A 70 0.94 12.56 7.54
N LYS A 71 1.74 11.48 7.61
CA LYS A 71 2.14 10.64 6.48
C LYS A 71 1.67 9.17 6.62
N PRO A 72 0.36 8.88 6.45
CA PRO A 72 -0.17 7.51 6.55
C PRO A 72 0.15 6.63 5.34
N VAL A 73 0.68 7.22 4.28
CA VAL A 73 1.13 6.52 3.07
C VAL A 73 2.64 6.63 3.00
N ASN A 74 3.35 5.52 2.92
CA ASN A 74 4.80 5.53 2.87
C ASN A 74 5.35 4.74 1.69
N LEU A 75 6.31 5.34 0.99
CA LEU A 75 7.06 4.74 -0.11
C LEU A 75 8.47 4.38 0.33
N MET A 76 9.07 3.39 -0.32
CA MET A 76 10.48 3.06 -0.08
C MET A 76 11.39 4.09 -0.75
N GLU A 77 12.33 4.68 -0.02
CA GLU A 77 13.31 5.61 -0.58
C GLU A 77 14.18 4.98 -1.66
N VAL A 78 14.55 5.78 -2.66
CA VAL A 78 15.59 5.42 -3.63
C VAL A 78 16.92 5.30 -2.90
N VAL A 79 17.63 4.19 -3.10
CA VAL A 79 18.92 3.96 -2.43
C VAL A 79 19.91 5.06 -2.84
N PRO A 80 20.68 5.64 -1.89
CA PRO A 80 21.69 6.65 -2.23
C PRO A 80 22.64 6.18 -3.34
N GLY A 81 22.74 6.97 -4.42
CA GLY A 81 23.55 6.65 -5.60
C GLY A 81 22.82 5.91 -6.72
N ASP A 82 21.57 5.51 -6.51
CA ASP A 82 20.68 5.07 -7.57
C ASP A 82 20.05 6.29 -8.27
N HIS A 83 20.01 6.25 -9.60
CA HIS A 83 19.52 7.34 -10.46
C HIS A 83 18.21 6.98 -11.17
N VAL A 84 17.56 5.89 -10.76
CA VAL A 84 16.30 5.49 -11.35
C VAL A 84 15.21 6.55 -11.11
N GLU A 85 14.41 6.78 -12.14
CA GLU A 85 13.21 7.60 -12.02
C GLU A 85 12.06 6.81 -11.41
N THR A 86 11.23 7.46 -10.60
CA THR A 86 10.09 6.84 -9.90
C THR A 86 8.74 7.47 -10.32
N PRO A 87 8.37 7.45 -11.62
CA PRO A 87 7.13 8.09 -12.10
C PRO A 87 5.86 7.51 -11.46
N ILE A 88 5.93 6.28 -10.96
CA ILE A 88 4.81 5.65 -10.26
C ILE A 88 4.44 6.38 -8.96
N TRP A 89 5.39 7.08 -8.33
CA TRP A 89 5.13 7.84 -7.11
C TRP A 89 4.15 8.99 -7.34
N ASP A 90 4.25 9.68 -8.47
CA ASP A 90 3.32 10.75 -8.82
C ASP A 90 1.93 10.19 -9.14
N THR A 91 1.86 8.98 -9.71
CA THR A 91 0.61 8.26 -9.92
C THR A 91 -0.06 7.94 -8.57
N TYR A 92 0.70 7.48 -7.58
CA TYR A 92 0.19 7.23 -6.24
C TYR A 92 -0.30 8.51 -5.56
N LYS A 93 0.45 9.62 -5.64
CA LYS A 93 0.02 10.90 -5.07
C LYS A 93 -1.30 11.39 -5.67
N GLU A 94 -1.48 11.26 -6.99
CA GLU A 94 -2.72 11.63 -7.66
C GLU A 94 -3.89 10.71 -7.27
N ILE A 95 -3.64 9.41 -7.05
CA ILE A 95 -4.66 8.49 -6.53
C ILE A 95 -5.03 8.87 -5.09
N VAL A 96 -4.04 9.05 -4.21
CA VAL A 96 -4.24 9.43 -2.81
C VAL A 96 -5.05 10.73 -2.72
N LYS A 97 -4.76 11.73 -3.56
CA LYS A 97 -5.50 13.00 -3.61
C LYS A 97 -6.98 12.86 -3.94
N LYS A 98 -7.41 11.79 -4.62
CA LYS A 98 -8.84 11.54 -4.87
C LYS A 98 -9.60 11.13 -3.60
N HIS A 99 -8.90 10.51 -2.65
CA HIS A 99 -9.50 9.88 -1.46
C HIS A 99 -9.11 10.58 -0.14
N ASP A 100 -8.04 11.37 -0.14
CA ASP A 100 -7.54 12.12 1.00
C ASP A 100 -7.18 13.56 0.60
N SER A 101 -7.78 14.53 1.28
CA SER A 101 -7.59 15.96 1.01
C SER A 101 -6.14 16.44 1.15
N ARG A 102 -5.30 15.72 1.91
CA ARG A 102 -3.87 16.01 2.05
C ARG A 102 -3.11 15.70 0.76
N GLY A 103 -3.60 14.77 -0.06
CA GLY A 103 -2.98 14.39 -1.33
C GLY A 103 -1.51 13.98 -1.18
N ALA A 104 -0.62 14.63 -1.93
CA ALA A 104 0.82 14.38 -1.83
C ALA A 104 1.39 14.62 -0.42
N GLU A 105 0.76 15.50 0.37
CA GLU A 105 1.19 15.75 1.75
C GLU A 105 0.84 14.59 2.70
N ALA A 106 0.05 13.60 2.29
CA ALA A 106 -0.12 12.35 3.05
C ALA A 106 0.97 11.31 2.75
N VAL A 107 1.81 11.55 1.75
CA VAL A 107 2.82 10.59 1.27
C VAL A 107 4.18 10.93 1.85
N GLY A 108 4.76 9.97 2.57
CA GLY A 108 6.12 10.01 3.11
C GLY A 108 7.02 8.98 2.42
N ASN A 109 8.28 8.99 2.85
CA ASN A 109 9.30 8.06 2.39
C ASN A 109 10.01 7.45 3.60
N ILE A 110 10.36 6.17 3.49
CA ILE A 110 11.09 5.42 4.51
C ILE A 110 12.32 4.80 3.86
N GLU A 111 13.48 4.90 4.53
CA GLU A 111 14.71 4.23 4.12
C GLU A 111 14.46 2.73 3.87
N ARG A 112 15.13 2.15 2.88
CA ARG A 112 14.89 0.77 2.41
C ARG A 112 14.84 -0.29 3.51
N PHE A 113 15.81 -0.32 4.42
CA PHE A 113 15.83 -1.33 5.49
C PHE A 113 14.77 -1.03 6.55
N ALA A 114 14.55 0.23 6.90
CA ALA A 114 13.44 0.61 7.78
C ALA A 114 12.08 0.20 7.20
N PHE A 115 11.88 0.35 5.89
CA PHE A 115 10.66 -0.11 5.20
C PHE A 115 10.47 -1.63 5.35
N TYR A 116 11.55 -2.42 5.21
CA TYR A 116 11.48 -3.86 5.42
C TYR A 116 11.13 -4.23 6.87
N GLU A 117 11.72 -3.55 7.87
CA GLU A 117 11.39 -3.80 9.28
C GLU A 117 9.92 -3.47 9.58
N GLU A 118 9.40 -2.37 9.03
CA GLU A 118 7.99 -2.04 9.17
C GLU A 118 7.08 -3.04 8.47
N ALA A 119 7.43 -3.46 7.24
CA ALA A 119 6.64 -4.41 6.46
C ALA A 119 6.49 -5.77 7.15
N LYS A 120 7.51 -6.23 7.90
CA LYS A 120 7.42 -7.48 8.70
C LYS A 120 6.36 -7.45 9.79
N THR A 121 5.94 -6.26 10.19
CA THR A 121 4.95 -6.02 11.24
C THR A 121 3.60 -5.56 10.67
N ALA A 122 3.46 -5.52 9.34
CA ALA A 122 2.20 -5.23 8.67
C ALA A 122 1.19 -6.37 8.91
N TYR A 123 -0.08 -6.01 8.99
CA TYR A 123 -1.18 -6.97 9.11
C TYR A 123 -1.25 -7.86 7.86
N ALA A 124 -1.07 -7.25 6.68
CA ALA A 124 -1.07 -7.95 5.41
C ALA A 124 -0.07 -7.38 4.39
N ILE A 125 0.39 -8.24 3.49
CA ILE A 125 1.20 -7.88 2.33
C ILE A 125 0.51 -8.41 1.07
N ILE A 126 0.22 -7.51 0.14
CA ILE A 126 -0.42 -7.80 -1.14
C ILE A 126 0.68 -7.90 -2.19
N ALA A 127 0.96 -9.11 -2.66
CA ALA A 127 1.97 -9.39 -3.66
C ALA A 127 1.40 -9.15 -5.07
N THR A 128 1.83 -8.08 -5.73
CA THR A 128 1.31 -7.68 -7.05
C THR A 128 2.23 -8.08 -8.20
N GLY A 129 1.79 -7.87 -9.43
CA GLY A 129 2.61 -7.98 -10.64
C GLY A 129 3.25 -6.65 -11.08
N GLU A 130 3.26 -5.63 -10.23
CA GLU A 130 3.81 -4.31 -10.56
C GLU A 130 5.29 -4.39 -10.93
N LYS A 131 5.65 -3.77 -12.04
CA LYS A 131 7.00 -3.83 -12.62
C LYS A 131 7.81 -2.57 -12.35
N ALA A 132 7.15 -1.47 -11.96
CA ALA A 132 7.85 -0.24 -11.62
C ALA A 132 8.80 -0.46 -10.43
N LEU A 133 10.01 0.06 -10.57
CA LEU A 133 11.01 0.06 -9.50
C LEU A 133 10.58 1.03 -8.40
N TYR A 134 10.89 0.66 -7.15
CA TYR A 134 10.44 1.39 -5.96
C TYR A 134 8.91 1.58 -5.95
N GLY A 135 8.17 0.57 -6.42
CA GLY A 135 6.71 0.59 -6.50
C GLY A 135 6.02 0.29 -5.16
N ASN A 136 6.75 -0.23 -4.17
CA ASN A 136 6.19 -0.56 -2.87
C ASN A 136 5.54 0.63 -2.18
N ILE A 137 4.33 0.41 -1.66
CA ILE A 137 3.56 1.41 -0.91
C ILE A 137 2.94 0.77 0.33
N MET A 138 3.09 1.44 1.46
CA MET A 138 2.51 1.03 2.74
C MET A 138 1.41 2.01 3.13
N LEU A 139 0.26 1.48 3.54
CA LEU A 139 -0.90 2.27 3.98
C LEU A 139 -1.19 1.97 5.45
N GLN A 140 -1.42 3.01 6.25
CA GLN A 140 -1.87 2.90 7.64
C GLN A 140 -3.36 3.24 7.75
N LYS A 141 -4.14 2.36 8.38
CA LYS A 141 -5.59 2.51 8.51
C LYS A 141 -5.96 3.55 9.56
N GLY A 142 -6.85 4.46 9.17
CA GLY A 142 -7.46 5.43 10.05
C GLY A 142 -8.69 4.93 10.79
N VAL A 143 -9.40 5.89 11.38
CA VAL A 143 -10.69 5.67 12.05
C VAL A 143 -11.83 5.85 11.05
N VAL A 144 -12.87 5.03 11.16
CA VAL A 144 -14.13 5.24 10.45
C VAL A 144 -14.97 6.21 11.28
N VAL A 145 -15.30 7.39 10.72
CA VAL A 145 -16.13 8.43 11.35
C VAL A 145 -17.42 8.66 10.58
#